data_AF-A0A351ETP9-F1
#
_entry.id   AF-A0A351ETP9-F1
#
_cell.length_a   1.000
_cell.length_b   1.000
_cell.length_c   1.000
_cell.angle_alpha   90.00
_cell.angle_beta   90.00
_cell.angle_gamma   90.00
#
_symmetry.space_group_name_H-M   'P 1'
#
loop_
_entity.id
_entity.type
_entity.pdbx_description
1 polymer ?
#
loop_
_entity_poly.entity_id
_entity_poly.type
_entity_poly.pdbx_seq_one_letter_code
_entity_poly.pdbx_strand_id
1 'polypeptide(L)'
;MTMPHSLIPPLHARISLVLAGLALLAVACGGPEASDQLSAAEEAATVPQPNAAEPTSEPTTEPASAPDPTAAPVPTAVPAPTAEPTPQPVAPPATFSERGPYAVGVTTRSLGDRDVEVWYPVDPELVDGQPTETFDALTAFPEPLRVIVPLELSGEYDTLAFRDAAALPEAFPVLIYGHGFGGYRQIATHFTSHLASWGYVVVSADHLERGIAEQTLDLVGSGLFDESNSRPDAAVDDV
;
A
#
# COMPACT_ATOMS: atom_id res chain seq x y z
N MET A 1 -27.23 -3.93 -60.33
CA MET A 1 -26.24 -3.25 -59.47
C MET A 1 -26.01 -4.11 -58.24
N THR A 2 -24.96 -4.92 -58.28
CA THR A 2 -24.54 -5.86 -57.23
C THR A 2 -23.45 -5.19 -56.39
N MET A 3 -23.67 -5.07 -55.07
CA MET A 3 -22.67 -4.58 -54.11
C MET A 3 -21.63 -5.69 -53.82
N PRO A 4 -20.33 -5.39 -53.73
CA PRO A 4 -19.33 -6.39 -53.38
C PRO A 4 -19.37 -6.72 -51.89
N HIS A 5 -19.32 -8.01 -51.55
CA HIS A 5 -19.11 -8.49 -50.19
C HIS A 5 -17.73 -8.07 -49.67
N SER A 6 -17.70 -7.34 -48.56
CA SER A 6 -16.47 -7.12 -47.79
C SER A 6 -16.02 -8.45 -47.16
N LEU A 7 -14.83 -8.90 -47.55
CA LEU A 7 -14.16 -10.06 -46.98
C LEU A 7 -13.61 -9.70 -45.59
N ILE A 8 -14.35 -10.09 -44.55
CA ILE A 8 -13.82 -10.09 -43.18
C ILE A 8 -12.81 -11.23 -43.08
N PRO A 9 -11.52 -10.97 -42.77
CA PRO A 9 -10.52 -12.02 -42.66
C PRO A 9 -10.77 -12.90 -41.41
N PRO A 10 -10.42 -14.20 -41.47
CA PRO A 10 -10.71 -15.15 -40.40
C PRO A 10 -9.99 -14.79 -39.10
N LEU A 11 -10.60 -15.14 -37.96
CA LEU A 11 -10.18 -14.82 -36.58
C LEU A 11 -8.68 -15.04 -36.31
N HIS A 12 -8.10 -16.07 -36.91
CA HIS A 12 -6.67 -16.40 -36.77
C HIS A 12 -5.74 -15.33 -37.36
N ALA A 13 -6.14 -14.68 -38.47
CA ALA A 13 -5.39 -13.58 -39.06
C ALA A 13 -5.44 -12.30 -38.20
N ARG A 14 -6.52 -12.11 -37.42
CA ARG A 14 -6.66 -11.00 -36.47
C ARG A 14 -5.80 -11.20 -35.23
N ILE A 15 -5.71 -12.43 -34.71
CA ILE A 15 -4.88 -12.78 -33.56
C ILE A 15 -3.38 -12.63 -33.88
N SER A 16 -2.94 -13.04 -35.06
CA SER A 16 -1.54 -12.87 -35.49
C SER A 16 -1.13 -11.39 -35.67
N LEU A 17 -2.06 -10.52 -36.09
CA LEU A 17 -1.79 -9.09 -36.27
C LEU A 17 -1.70 -8.34 -34.92
N VAL A 18 -2.50 -8.75 -33.93
CA VAL A 18 -2.45 -8.21 -32.56
C VAL A 18 -1.15 -8.63 -31.85
N LEU A 19 -0.73 -9.89 -31.99
CA LEU A 19 0.54 -10.38 -31.43
C LEU A 19 1.77 -9.73 -32.08
N ALA A 20 1.74 -9.48 -33.39
CA ALA A 20 2.79 -8.74 -34.09
C ALA A 20 2.85 -7.27 -33.65
N GLY A 21 1.71 -6.64 -33.34
CA GLY A 21 1.65 -5.29 -32.77
C GLY A 21 2.21 -5.20 -31.34
N LEU A 22 1.93 -6.18 -30.49
CA LEU A 22 2.45 -6.24 -29.12
C LEU A 22 3.98 -6.42 -29.09
N ALA A 23 4.53 -7.20 -30.03
CA ALA A 23 5.98 -7.41 -30.15
C ALA A 23 6.74 -6.15 -30.60
N LEU A 24 6.08 -5.23 -31.32
CA LEU A 24 6.67 -3.94 -31.74
C LEU A 24 6.65 -2.88 -30.62
N LEU A 25 5.73 -2.97 -29.66
CA LEU A 25 5.70 -2.09 -28.48
C LEU A 25 6.73 -2.47 -27.40
N ALA A 26 7.18 -3.73 -27.34
CA ALA A 26 8.20 -4.17 -26.39
C ALA A 26 9.62 -3.64 -26.71
N VAL A 27 9.85 -3.12 -27.91
CA VAL A 27 11.15 -2.55 -28.34
C VAL A 27 11.30 -1.06 -27.96
N ALA A 28 10.23 -0.38 -27.52
CA ALA A 28 10.29 1.03 -27.13
C ALA A 28 10.60 1.26 -25.63
N CYS A 29 10.63 0.22 -24.79
CA CYS A 29 10.81 0.34 -23.34
C CYS A 29 12.02 -0.42 -22.77
N GLY A 30 12.97 -0.88 -23.59
CA GLY A 30 14.13 -1.63 -23.09
C GLY A 30 15.33 -1.56 -24.01
N GLY A 31 16.16 -0.52 -23.83
CA GLY A 31 17.50 -0.50 -24.41
C GLY A 31 18.40 -1.53 -23.72
N PRO A 32 19.29 -2.24 -24.45
CA PRO A 32 20.18 -3.23 -23.87
C PRO A 32 21.48 -2.55 -23.44
N GLU A 33 21.62 -2.21 -22.17
CA GLU A 33 22.94 -2.02 -21.58
C GLU A 33 23.10 -2.93 -20.35
N ALA A 34 24.21 -3.67 -20.37
CA ALA A 34 24.82 -4.44 -19.28
C ALA A 34 24.12 -5.74 -18.82
N SER A 35 24.18 -6.76 -19.67
CA SER A 35 24.25 -8.16 -19.22
C SER A 35 25.39 -8.86 -19.92
N ASP A 36 26.62 -8.54 -19.52
CA ASP A 36 27.73 -9.46 -19.68
C ASP A 36 28.70 -9.28 -18.51
N GLN A 37 29.26 -10.39 -18.05
CA GLN A 37 30.08 -10.56 -16.84
C GLN A 37 29.32 -10.97 -15.56
N LEU A 38 28.85 -12.21 -15.54
CA LEU A 38 28.91 -13.01 -14.33
C LEU A 38 29.46 -14.42 -14.64
N SER A 39 30.78 -14.59 -14.61
CA SER A 39 31.37 -15.73 -13.89
C SER A 39 32.87 -15.56 -13.65
N ALA A 40 33.21 -15.50 -12.36
CA ALA A 40 34.40 -16.09 -11.71
C ALA A 40 35.80 -15.59 -12.08
N ALA A 41 36.34 -14.74 -11.22
CA ALA A 41 37.70 -14.88 -10.71
C ALA A 41 37.75 -14.44 -9.23
N GLU A 42 37.78 -15.46 -8.38
CA GLU A 42 38.41 -15.56 -7.06
C GLU A 42 39.40 -14.43 -6.70
N GLU A 43 39.10 -13.63 -5.67
CA GLU A 43 40.12 -13.17 -4.71
C GLU A 43 39.46 -12.81 -3.36
N ALA A 44 39.99 -13.41 -2.31
CA ALA A 44 39.59 -13.25 -0.93
C ALA A 44 40.39 -12.12 -0.26
N ALA A 45 39.74 -11.29 0.57
CA ALA A 45 40.26 -10.46 1.68
C ALA A 45 39.39 -9.18 1.80
N THR A 46 39.03 -8.59 2.94
CA THR A 46 39.20 -8.85 4.38
C THR A 46 38.24 -7.90 5.09
N VAL A 47 37.46 -8.40 6.05
CA VAL A 47 36.65 -7.60 7.00
C VAL A 47 37.57 -7.17 8.15
N PRO A 48 37.67 -5.89 8.54
CA PRO A 48 38.48 -5.51 9.70
C PRO A 48 37.76 -5.88 11.00
N GLN A 49 38.38 -6.77 11.78
CA GLN A 49 38.02 -7.10 13.16
C GLN A 49 38.39 -5.97 14.14
N PRO A 50 37.68 -5.85 15.29
CA PRO A 50 38.06 -4.93 16.35
C PRO A 50 39.32 -5.40 17.07
N ASN A 51 40.26 -4.48 17.31
CA ASN A 51 41.52 -4.75 18.01
C ASN A 51 41.27 -5.19 19.46
N ALA A 52 41.75 -6.39 19.78
CA ALA A 52 42.02 -6.81 21.14
C ALA A 52 43.36 -6.20 21.60
N ALA A 53 43.34 -5.54 22.76
CA ALA A 53 44.52 -5.01 23.43
C ALA A 53 45.12 -6.06 24.38
N GLU A 54 46.44 -6.10 24.48
CA GLU A 54 47.18 -6.84 25.50
C GLU A 54 48.44 -6.06 25.95
N PRO A 55 49.03 -6.39 27.11
CA PRO A 55 49.20 -5.46 28.24
C PRO A 55 50.65 -4.99 28.42
N THR A 56 50.88 -3.89 29.15
CA THR A 56 52.20 -3.61 29.78
C THR A 56 52.08 -2.65 30.96
N SER A 57 52.39 -3.21 32.15
CA SER A 57 53.11 -2.70 33.33
C SER A 57 52.73 -1.39 34.05
N GLU A 58 52.54 -1.56 35.37
CA GLU A 58 52.38 -0.57 36.44
C GLU A 58 53.57 0.39 36.62
N PRO A 59 53.35 1.50 37.34
CA PRO A 59 54.20 1.78 38.49
C PRO A 59 53.43 2.13 39.78
N THR A 60 54.00 1.63 40.88
CA THR A 60 53.72 1.88 42.31
C THR A 60 54.01 3.34 42.74
N THR A 61 53.23 3.91 43.70
CA THR A 61 53.59 4.57 45.00
C THR A 61 52.33 5.27 45.59
N GLU A 62 51.65 4.74 46.63
CA GLU A 62 51.62 5.08 48.10
C GLU A 62 50.93 6.42 48.52
N PRO A 63 50.39 6.57 49.76
CA PRO A 63 49.02 6.24 50.17
C PRO A 63 48.20 7.47 50.63
N ALA A 64 46.86 7.46 50.49
CA ALA A 64 46.00 8.42 51.20
C ALA A 64 44.58 7.90 51.46
N SER A 65 44.32 7.66 52.75
CA SER A 65 43.07 7.62 53.53
C SER A 65 41.77 7.07 52.93
N ALA A 66 41.28 5.99 53.53
CA ALA A 66 39.93 5.44 53.36
C ALA A 66 38.84 6.30 54.04
N PRO A 67 37.63 6.35 53.45
CA PRO A 67 36.41 6.45 54.24
C PRO A 67 35.39 5.33 53.93
N ASP A 68 34.87 4.77 55.02
CA ASP A 68 33.67 3.97 55.32
C ASP A 68 33.13 2.84 54.40
N PRO A 69 32.57 1.76 55.01
CA PRO A 69 32.16 0.56 54.29
C PRO A 69 30.87 0.79 53.48
N THR A 70 30.98 0.69 52.15
CA THR A 70 29.83 0.52 51.25
C THR A 70 29.07 -0.76 51.62
N ALA A 71 27.76 -0.62 51.86
CA ALA A 71 26.87 -1.74 52.11
C ALA A 71 26.94 -2.78 50.99
N ALA A 72 26.97 -4.06 51.36
CA ALA A 72 27.00 -5.17 50.41
C ALA A 72 25.76 -5.12 49.50
N PRO A 73 25.91 -5.30 48.17
CA PRO A 73 24.77 -5.36 47.27
C PRO A 73 23.93 -6.59 47.58
N VAL A 74 22.62 -6.37 47.79
CA VAL A 74 21.64 -7.45 47.91
C VAL A 74 21.53 -8.15 46.55
N PRO A 75 21.65 -9.49 46.46
CA PRO A 75 21.53 -10.18 45.18
C PRO A 75 20.11 -10.02 44.61
N THR A 76 20.02 -9.39 43.44
CA THR A 76 18.78 -9.31 42.66
C THR A 76 18.37 -10.71 42.22
N ALA A 77 17.14 -11.13 42.57
CA ALA A 77 16.59 -12.40 42.11
C ALA A 77 16.49 -12.42 40.58
N VAL A 78 17.01 -13.49 39.97
CA VAL A 78 16.89 -13.72 38.53
C VAL A 78 15.41 -13.96 38.20
N PRO A 79 14.81 -13.26 37.22
CA PRO A 79 13.43 -13.50 36.82
C PRO A 79 13.28 -14.94 36.29
N ALA A 80 12.22 -15.61 36.72
CA ALA A 80 11.88 -16.95 36.24
C ALA A 80 11.57 -16.91 34.73
N PRO A 81 11.93 -17.96 33.96
CA PRO A 81 11.65 -18.02 32.54
C PRO A 81 10.13 -17.93 32.29
N THR A 82 9.73 -17.05 31.38
CA THR A 82 8.36 -16.97 30.88
C THR A 82 8.00 -18.31 30.23
N ALA A 83 6.86 -18.88 30.64
CA ALA A 83 6.37 -20.13 30.07
C ALA A 83 6.17 -19.96 28.56
N GLU A 84 6.67 -20.93 27.79
CA GLU A 84 6.51 -20.97 26.35
C GLU A 84 5.01 -21.07 26.01
N PRO A 85 4.49 -20.24 25.09
CA PRO A 85 3.07 -20.26 24.76
C PRO A 85 2.69 -21.60 24.15
N THR A 86 1.68 -22.26 24.74
CA THR A 86 1.10 -23.48 24.20
C THR A 86 0.58 -23.22 22.78
N PRO A 87 1.02 -23.98 21.75
CA PRO A 87 0.58 -23.78 20.38
C PRO A 87 -0.94 -24.00 20.30
N GLN A 88 -1.67 -22.97 19.91
CA GLN A 88 -3.09 -23.08 19.61
C GLN A 88 -3.30 -23.80 18.27
N PRO A 89 -4.40 -24.55 18.10
CA PRO A 89 -4.77 -25.10 16.81
C PRO A 89 -4.81 -23.99 15.77
N VAL A 90 -3.95 -24.09 14.75
CA VAL A 90 -3.95 -23.16 13.63
C VAL A 90 -5.21 -23.45 12.83
N ALA A 91 -6.16 -22.51 12.83
CA ALA A 91 -7.30 -22.59 11.94
C ALA A 91 -6.79 -22.68 10.49
N PRO A 92 -7.39 -23.50 9.62
CA PRO A 92 -7.02 -23.52 8.22
C PRO A 92 -7.12 -22.10 7.65
N PRO A 93 -6.20 -21.70 6.76
CA PRO A 93 -6.21 -20.35 6.20
C PRO A 93 -7.54 -20.09 5.52
N ALA A 94 -8.16 -18.96 5.83
CA ALA A 94 -9.37 -18.53 5.14
C ALA A 94 -9.07 -18.31 3.66
N THR A 95 -9.98 -18.75 2.78
CA THR A 95 -9.91 -18.50 1.35
C THR A 95 -10.65 -17.20 1.04
N PHE A 96 -9.90 -16.13 0.77
CA PHE A 96 -10.45 -14.80 0.46
C PHE A 96 -10.77 -14.61 -1.04
N SER A 97 -10.98 -15.70 -1.78
CA SER A 97 -11.34 -15.62 -3.20
C SER A 97 -12.78 -15.15 -3.41
N GLU A 98 -13.66 -15.44 -2.44
CA GLU A 98 -15.06 -15.04 -2.44
C GLU A 98 -15.28 -13.87 -1.46
N ARG A 99 -16.39 -13.15 -1.63
CA ARG A 99 -16.83 -12.18 -0.62
C ARG A 99 -17.08 -12.86 0.72
N GLY A 100 -16.85 -12.11 1.79
CA GLY A 100 -17.12 -12.55 3.14
C GLY A 100 -18.62 -12.56 3.47
N PRO A 101 -18.97 -12.94 4.71
CA PRO A 101 -20.35 -13.17 5.12
C PRO A 101 -21.18 -11.90 5.26
N TYR A 102 -20.58 -10.71 5.29
CA TYR A 102 -21.28 -9.44 5.47
C TYR A 102 -21.63 -8.79 4.14
N ALA A 103 -22.79 -8.15 4.09
CA ALA A 103 -23.02 -7.10 3.10
C ALA A 103 -22.15 -5.89 3.44
N VAL A 104 -22.00 -4.96 2.50
CA VAL A 104 -21.09 -3.83 2.67
C VAL A 104 -21.87 -2.54 2.57
N GLY A 105 -21.77 -1.68 3.57
CA GLY A 105 -22.20 -0.30 3.50
C GLY A 105 -21.04 0.60 3.05
N VAL A 106 -21.37 1.73 2.44
CA VAL A 106 -20.37 2.75 2.09
C VAL A 106 -20.91 4.16 2.42
N THR A 107 -20.07 4.99 3.02
CA THR A 107 -20.42 6.39 3.34
C THR A 107 -19.21 7.31 3.17
N THR A 108 -19.45 8.55 2.76
CA THR A 108 -18.42 9.59 2.74
C THR A 108 -18.46 10.37 4.05
N ARG A 109 -17.29 10.68 4.60
CA ARG A 109 -17.14 11.55 5.77
C ARG A 109 -16.14 12.66 5.46
N SER A 110 -16.47 13.89 5.83
CA SER A 110 -15.55 15.01 5.72
C SER A 110 -14.73 15.15 6.99
N LEU A 111 -13.42 15.33 6.86
CA LEU A 111 -12.50 15.66 7.96
C LEU A 111 -12.19 17.18 8.02
N GLY A 112 -12.86 17.97 7.20
CA GLY A 112 -12.67 19.42 7.09
C GLY A 112 -11.90 19.80 5.83
N ASP A 113 -10.63 19.40 5.72
CA ASP A 113 -9.79 19.70 4.55
C ASP A 113 -9.92 18.67 3.42
N ARG A 114 -10.35 17.45 3.75
CA ARG A 114 -10.47 16.32 2.82
C ARG A 114 -11.68 15.46 3.15
N ASP A 115 -12.07 14.65 2.18
CA ASP A 115 -13.04 13.58 2.37
C ASP A 115 -12.36 12.23 2.57
N VAL A 116 -13.06 11.36 3.30
CA VAL A 116 -12.74 9.95 3.43
C VAL A 116 -13.95 9.11 3.03
N GLU A 117 -13.68 8.00 2.38
CA GLU A 117 -14.67 6.99 2.04
C GLU A 117 -14.54 5.84 3.03
N VAL A 118 -15.66 5.44 3.63
CA VAL A 118 -15.68 4.41 4.67
C VAL A 118 -16.56 3.25 4.19
N TRP A 119 -15.95 2.08 4.02
CA TRP A 119 -16.67 0.82 3.81
C TRP A 119 -16.76 0.05 5.12
N TYR A 120 -17.92 -0.51 5.40
CA TYR A 120 -18.18 -1.16 6.69
C TYR A 120 -19.16 -2.35 6.57
N PRO A 121 -19.11 -3.31 7.52
CA PRO A 121 -20.01 -4.45 7.52
C PRO A 121 -21.47 -4.04 7.77
N VAL A 122 -22.37 -4.66 7.02
CA VAL A 122 -23.82 -4.49 7.10
C VAL A 122 -24.47 -5.86 7.16
N ASP A 123 -25.58 -5.96 7.89
CA ASP A 123 -26.42 -7.15 7.91
C ASP A 123 -27.05 -7.37 6.51
N PRO A 124 -26.75 -8.49 5.82
CA PRO A 124 -27.34 -8.80 4.53
C PRO A 124 -28.88 -8.77 4.51
N GLU A 125 -29.54 -9.12 5.62
CA GLU A 125 -31.00 -9.13 5.70
C GLU A 125 -31.61 -7.74 5.61
N LEU A 126 -30.88 -6.69 6.04
CA LEU A 126 -31.38 -5.31 6.03
C LEU A 126 -31.32 -4.66 4.65
N VAL A 127 -30.55 -5.22 3.72
CA VAL A 127 -30.29 -4.67 2.39
C VAL A 127 -30.75 -5.61 1.26
N ASP A 128 -31.43 -6.71 1.60
CA ASP A 128 -31.94 -7.66 0.62
C ASP A 128 -32.85 -6.98 -0.42
N GLY A 129 -32.61 -7.29 -1.70
CA GLY A 129 -33.31 -6.70 -2.84
C GLY A 129 -33.04 -5.22 -3.11
N GLN A 130 -32.21 -4.53 -2.32
CA GLN A 130 -31.80 -3.15 -2.61
C GLN A 130 -30.70 -3.13 -3.68
N PRO A 131 -30.59 -2.06 -4.48
CA PRO A 131 -29.46 -1.89 -5.38
C PRO A 131 -28.22 -1.42 -4.61
N THR A 132 -27.06 -1.93 -5.01
CA THR A 132 -25.77 -1.37 -4.64
C THR A 132 -25.51 -0.06 -5.38
N GLU A 133 -24.59 0.76 -4.86
CA GLU A 133 -24.21 2.00 -5.50
C GLU A 133 -23.40 1.75 -6.76
N THR A 134 -23.78 2.43 -7.84
CA THR A 134 -22.94 2.66 -9.01
C THR A 134 -22.15 3.97 -8.85
N PHE A 135 -20.83 3.89 -9.02
CA PHE A 135 -19.94 5.05 -8.97
C PHE A 135 -19.43 5.40 -10.37
N ASP A 136 -19.53 6.67 -10.75
CA ASP A 136 -18.91 7.21 -11.97
C ASP A 136 -17.48 7.68 -11.68
N ALA A 137 -16.50 7.00 -12.27
CA ALA A 137 -15.08 7.30 -12.09
C ALA A 137 -14.70 8.73 -12.52
N LEU A 138 -15.44 9.33 -13.47
CA LEU A 138 -15.18 10.71 -13.89
C LEU A 138 -15.43 11.72 -12.77
N THR A 139 -16.31 11.41 -11.82
CA THR A 139 -16.63 12.33 -10.72
C THR A 139 -15.44 12.58 -9.79
N ALA A 140 -14.47 11.66 -9.77
CA ALA A 140 -13.21 11.82 -9.03
C ALA A 140 -12.26 12.84 -9.67
N PHE A 141 -12.43 13.15 -10.96
CA PHE A 141 -11.64 14.16 -11.65
C PHE A 141 -12.18 15.57 -11.34
N PRO A 142 -11.29 16.58 -11.25
CA PRO A 142 -11.72 17.97 -11.24
C PRO A 142 -12.59 18.32 -12.46
N GLU A 143 -13.66 19.09 -12.23
CA GLU A 143 -14.65 19.45 -13.26
C GLU A 143 -14.04 19.91 -14.60
N PRO A 144 -13.03 20.81 -14.62
CA PRO A 144 -12.46 21.30 -15.87
C PRO A 144 -11.79 20.21 -16.72
N LEU A 145 -11.42 19.09 -16.10
CA LEU A 145 -10.66 18.02 -16.76
C LEU A 145 -11.56 16.89 -17.26
N ARG A 146 -12.77 16.76 -16.74
CA ARG A 146 -13.69 15.68 -17.14
C ARG A 146 -13.96 15.68 -18.65
N VAL A 147 -13.99 16.86 -19.28
CA VAL A 147 -14.24 17.02 -20.72
C VAL A 147 -13.09 16.51 -21.61
N ILE A 148 -11.88 16.37 -21.07
CA ILE A 148 -10.71 15.88 -21.82
C ILE A 148 -10.38 14.42 -21.49
N VAL A 149 -11.06 13.80 -20.51
CA VAL A 149 -10.87 12.38 -20.20
C VAL A 149 -11.44 11.55 -21.37
N PRO A 150 -10.65 10.68 -22.01
CA PRO A 150 -11.13 9.78 -23.05
C PRO A 150 -12.29 8.92 -22.54
N LEU A 151 -13.28 8.66 -23.40
CA LEU A 151 -14.46 7.87 -23.03
C LEU A 151 -14.05 6.45 -22.56
N GLU A 152 -12.97 5.91 -23.09
CA GLU A 152 -12.42 4.60 -22.73
C GLU A 152 -11.83 4.56 -21.31
N LEU A 153 -11.48 5.73 -20.76
CA LEU A 153 -11.01 5.90 -19.38
C LEU A 153 -12.10 6.45 -18.45
N SER A 154 -13.29 6.68 -19.00
CA SER A 154 -14.49 7.03 -18.26
C SER A 154 -15.39 5.80 -18.08
N GLY A 155 -16.20 5.79 -17.03
CA GLY A 155 -17.17 4.73 -16.86
C GLY A 155 -17.73 4.65 -15.46
N GLU A 156 -18.91 4.04 -15.41
CA GLU A 156 -19.59 3.67 -14.19
C GLU A 156 -19.25 2.23 -13.82
N TYR A 157 -19.10 1.97 -12.52
CA TYR A 157 -18.97 0.62 -12.01
C TYR A 157 -19.77 0.44 -10.72
N ASP A 158 -20.30 -0.76 -10.53
CA ASP A 158 -20.93 -1.17 -9.28
C ASP A 158 -19.86 -1.30 -8.19
N THR A 159 -20.06 -0.57 -7.09
CA THR A 159 -19.17 -0.58 -5.92
C THR A 159 -19.33 -1.83 -5.06
N LEU A 160 -20.41 -2.59 -5.28
CA LEU A 160 -20.83 -3.74 -4.48
C LEU A 160 -21.03 -3.37 -3.00
N ALA A 161 -21.44 -2.13 -2.75
CA ALA A 161 -21.74 -1.59 -1.44
C ALA A 161 -23.03 -0.75 -1.47
N PHE A 162 -23.73 -0.72 -0.35
CA PHE A 162 -24.99 0.00 -0.16
C PHE A 162 -24.70 1.38 0.44
N ARG A 163 -25.05 2.43 -0.30
CA ARG A 163 -24.83 3.81 0.12
C ARG A 163 -25.61 4.11 1.41
N ASP A 164 -24.90 4.54 2.44
CA ASP A 164 -25.44 4.98 3.74
C ASP A 164 -26.34 3.94 4.46
N ALA A 165 -26.15 2.64 4.18
CA ALA A 165 -26.85 1.57 4.88
C ALA A 165 -26.49 1.56 6.39
N ALA A 166 -27.39 1.05 7.22
CA ALA A 166 -27.16 0.96 8.66
C ALA A 166 -26.00 -0.02 8.96
N ALA A 167 -24.95 0.48 9.62
CA ALA A 167 -23.82 -0.33 10.04
C ALA A 167 -24.22 -1.34 11.13
N LEU A 168 -23.56 -2.50 11.15
CA LEU A 168 -23.65 -3.41 12.29
C LEU A 168 -23.09 -2.74 13.57
N PRO A 169 -23.71 -2.99 14.74
CA PRO A 169 -23.31 -2.35 16.00
C PRO A 169 -22.05 -2.98 16.63
N GLU A 170 -21.56 -4.09 16.09
CA GLU A 170 -20.37 -4.77 16.58
C GLU A 170 -19.08 -3.98 16.30
N ALA A 171 -18.05 -4.21 17.12
CA ALA A 171 -16.73 -3.65 16.88
C ALA A 171 -15.96 -4.51 15.87
N PHE A 172 -15.49 -3.88 14.80
CA PHE A 172 -14.67 -4.51 13.76
C PHE A 172 -13.27 -3.89 13.73
N PRO A 173 -12.23 -4.64 13.32
CA PRO A 173 -10.91 -4.09 13.07
C PRO A 173 -10.97 -2.98 12.02
N VAL A 174 -10.20 -1.91 12.25
CA VAL A 174 -10.09 -0.78 11.33
C VAL A 174 -8.86 -0.94 10.45
N LEU A 175 -9.03 -0.76 9.15
CA LEU A 175 -7.95 -0.69 8.17
C LEU A 175 -7.97 0.68 7.48
N ILE A 176 -6.81 1.33 7.45
CA ILE A 176 -6.64 2.59 6.74
C ILE A 176 -5.99 2.28 5.39
N TYR A 177 -6.66 2.67 4.31
CA TYR A 177 -6.17 2.55 2.95
C TYR A 177 -5.76 3.92 2.42
N GLY A 178 -4.60 3.97 1.75
CA GLY A 178 -4.13 5.16 1.05
C GLY A 178 -3.98 4.87 -0.43
N HIS A 179 -4.58 5.71 -1.27
CA HIS A 179 -4.41 5.59 -2.71
C HIS A 179 -2.98 5.96 -3.13
N GLY A 180 -2.56 5.43 -4.28
CA GLY A 180 -1.29 5.78 -4.92
C GLY A 180 -1.29 7.18 -5.52
N PHE A 181 -0.15 7.55 -6.12
CA PHE A 181 0.02 8.81 -6.84
C PHE A 181 -1.00 8.97 -7.98
N GLY A 182 -1.61 10.16 -8.09
CA GLY A 182 -2.67 10.44 -9.06
C GLY A 182 -4.00 9.73 -8.74
N GLY A 183 -4.13 9.11 -7.57
CA GLY A 183 -5.34 8.42 -7.14
C GLY A 183 -6.37 9.31 -6.46
N TYR A 184 -7.43 8.66 -5.96
CA TYR A 184 -8.52 9.25 -5.19
C TYR A 184 -9.08 8.19 -4.24
N ARG A 185 -9.84 8.58 -3.21
CA ARG A 185 -10.28 7.69 -2.14
C ARG A 185 -11.08 6.45 -2.60
N GLN A 186 -11.81 6.50 -3.72
CA GLN A 186 -12.57 5.35 -4.25
C GLN A 186 -11.80 4.47 -5.26
N ILE A 187 -10.53 4.75 -5.57
CA ILE A 187 -9.82 4.06 -6.68
C ILE A 187 -9.67 2.54 -6.48
N ALA A 188 -9.71 2.06 -5.24
CA ALA A 188 -9.59 0.65 -4.89
C ALA A 188 -10.89 0.04 -4.33
N THR A 189 -12.05 0.54 -4.77
CA THR A 189 -13.37 0.18 -4.22
C THR A 189 -13.63 -1.34 -4.16
N HIS A 190 -13.28 -2.12 -5.18
CA HIS A 190 -13.51 -3.57 -5.13
C HIS A 190 -12.64 -4.26 -4.07
N PHE A 191 -11.43 -3.76 -3.83
CA PHE A 191 -10.56 -4.28 -2.77
C PHE A 191 -11.04 -3.86 -1.37
N THR A 192 -11.36 -2.57 -1.18
CA THR A 192 -11.80 -2.04 0.13
C THR A 192 -13.17 -2.60 0.53
N SER A 193 -14.11 -2.74 -0.42
CA SER A 193 -15.40 -3.39 -0.17
C SER A 193 -15.25 -4.89 0.08
N HIS A 194 -14.33 -5.58 -0.60
CA HIS A 194 -14.06 -6.98 -0.34
C HIS A 194 -13.55 -7.20 1.10
N LEU A 195 -12.60 -6.39 1.56
CA LEU A 195 -12.15 -6.42 2.95
C LEU A 195 -13.30 -6.15 3.92
N ALA A 196 -14.16 -5.17 3.64
CA ALA A 196 -15.30 -4.88 4.49
C ALA A 196 -16.30 -6.06 4.57
N SER A 197 -16.50 -6.81 3.48
CA SER A 197 -17.34 -8.01 3.49
C SER A 197 -16.81 -9.12 4.42
N TRP A 198 -15.52 -9.07 4.77
CA TRP A 198 -14.87 -9.98 5.71
C TRP A 198 -14.80 -9.45 7.16
N GLY A 199 -15.51 -8.35 7.45
CA GLY A 199 -15.61 -7.81 8.81
C GLY A 199 -14.53 -6.79 9.15
N TYR A 200 -14.11 -5.97 8.18
CA TYR A 200 -13.25 -4.81 8.43
C TYR A 200 -14.04 -3.51 8.24
N VAL A 201 -13.72 -2.48 9.03
CA VAL A 201 -14.07 -1.10 8.68
C VAL A 201 -12.88 -0.53 7.93
N VAL A 202 -13.06 -0.25 6.64
CA VAL A 202 -11.99 0.27 5.78
C VAL A 202 -12.21 1.76 5.54
N VAL A 203 -11.23 2.57 5.92
CA VAL A 203 -11.24 4.03 5.72
C VAL A 203 -10.22 4.39 4.66
N SER A 204 -10.67 4.97 3.55
CA SER A 204 -9.81 5.48 2.48
C SER A 204 -9.86 7.00 2.45
N ALA A 205 -8.70 7.66 2.53
CA ALA A 205 -8.62 9.11 2.54
C ALA A 205 -8.10 9.67 1.22
N ASP A 206 -8.62 10.85 0.84
CA ASP A 206 -7.96 11.66 -0.18
C ASP A 206 -6.65 12.23 0.36
N HIS A 207 -5.57 11.93 -0.35
CA HIS A 207 -4.24 12.48 -0.09
C HIS A 207 -4.05 13.70 -0.97
N LEU A 208 -4.38 14.88 -0.45
CA LEU A 208 -4.42 16.14 -1.19
C LEU A 208 -3.07 16.49 -1.84
N GLU A 209 -1.97 16.06 -1.23
CA GLU A 209 -0.62 16.30 -1.72
C GLU A 209 -0.27 15.45 -2.95
N ARG A 210 -1.00 14.39 -3.28
CA ARG A 210 -0.63 13.46 -4.38
C ARG A 210 -1.82 12.88 -5.14
N GLY A 211 -3.02 13.35 -4.85
CA GLY A 211 -4.24 12.92 -5.49
C GLY A 211 -4.37 13.44 -6.91
N ILE A 212 -5.35 12.94 -7.65
CA ILE A 212 -5.56 13.27 -9.06
C ILE A 212 -5.75 14.77 -9.29
N ALA A 213 -6.43 15.45 -8.36
CA ALA A 213 -6.63 16.89 -8.42
C ALA A 213 -5.30 17.64 -8.34
N GLU A 214 -4.39 17.21 -7.46
CA GLU A 214 -3.07 17.84 -7.35
C GLU A 214 -2.21 17.61 -8.59
N GLN A 215 -2.20 16.38 -9.09
CA GLN A 215 -1.39 16.03 -10.26
C GLN A 215 -1.83 16.71 -11.55
N THR A 216 -3.03 17.28 -11.56
CA THR A 216 -3.59 17.89 -12.75
C THR A 216 -3.79 19.40 -12.62
N LEU A 217 -3.94 19.91 -11.40
CA LEU A 217 -4.22 21.33 -11.15
C LEU A 217 -3.19 22.00 -10.23
N ASP A 218 -2.27 21.26 -9.61
CA ASP A 218 -1.17 21.80 -8.81
C ASP A 218 -1.66 22.75 -7.69
N LEU A 219 -2.68 22.29 -6.97
CA LEU A 219 -3.49 23.05 -6.01
C LEU A 219 -2.79 23.27 -4.67
N VAL A 220 -1.91 22.35 -4.26
CA VAL A 220 -1.18 22.36 -2.99
C VAL A 220 0.25 22.86 -3.22
N GLY A 221 0.83 22.59 -4.39
CA GLY A 221 2.23 22.83 -4.72
C GLY A 221 2.55 24.16 -5.40
N SER A 222 1.69 24.76 -6.24
CA SER A 222 2.12 25.85 -7.15
C SER A 222 3.44 25.55 -7.92
N GLY A 223 3.72 24.26 -8.18
CA GLY A 223 4.88 23.76 -8.88
C GLY A 223 6.02 23.32 -7.96
N LEU A 224 5.80 23.26 -6.64
CA LEU A 224 6.82 22.93 -5.63
C LEU A 224 7.07 21.43 -5.45
N PHE A 225 6.64 20.58 -6.38
CA PHE A 225 7.33 19.32 -6.57
C PHE A 225 8.71 19.63 -7.17
N ASP A 226 9.67 19.84 -6.28
CA ASP A 226 11.07 19.74 -6.66
C ASP A 226 11.33 18.30 -7.16
N GLU A 227 11.32 18.13 -8.48
CA GLU A 227 11.59 16.84 -9.15
C GLU A 227 12.95 16.25 -8.80
N SER A 228 13.83 16.99 -8.12
CA SER A 228 15.09 16.47 -7.62
C SER A 228 14.94 15.48 -6.46
N ASN A 229 13.75 15.40 -5.83
CA ASN A 229 13.53 14.66 -4.58
C ASN A 229 14.57 15.00 -3.49
N SER A 230 15.16 16.21 -3.56
CA SER A 230 16.19 16.66 -2.63
C SER A 230 15.54 17.48 -1.53
N ARG A 231 14.85 16.81 -0.61
CA ARG A 231 14.48 17.44 0.66
C ARG A 231 15.71 17.42 1.58
N PRO A 232 16.32 18.57 1.91
CA PRO A 232 17.49 18.60 2.81
C PRO A 232 17.17 18.12 4.24
N ASP A 233 15.88 17.95 4.55
CA ASP A 233 15.33 17.51 5.83
C ASP A 233 14.66 16.11 5.78
N ALA A 234 14.74 15.39 4.65
CA ALA A 234 14.19 14.03 4.52
C ALA A 234 15.16 12.93 4.96
N ALA A 235 16.38 13.27 5.35
CA ALA A 235 17.22 12.35 6.10
C ALA A 235 16.58 12.17 7.48
N VAL A 236 15.86 11.07 7.67
CA VAL A 236 15.76 10.47 8.99
C VAL A 236 17.18 10.14 9.41
N ASP A 237 17.71 10.83 10.41
CA ASP A 237 18.97 10.44 11.03
C ASP A 237 18.83 8.98 11.46
N ASP A 238 19.68 8.12 10.89
CA ASP A 238 19.76 6.71 11.28
C ASP A 238 19.98 6.62 12.79
N VAL A 239 19.03 5.99 13.50
CA VAL A 239 19.12 5.66 14.93
C VAL A 239 19.77 4.29 15.11
#